data_AF-A0AA97HZC3-F1
#
_entry.id   AF-A0AA97HZC3-F1
#
_cell.length_a   1.000
_cell.length_b   1.000
_cell.length_c   1.000
_cell.angle_alpha   90.00
_cell.angle_beta   90.00
_cell.angle_gamma   90.00
#
_symmetry.space_group_name_H-M   'P 1'
#
loop_
_entity.id
_entity.type
_entity.pdbx_description
1 polymer ?
#
loop_
_entity_poly.entity_id
_entity_poly.type
_entity_poly.pdbx_seq_one_letter_code
_entity_poly.pdbx_strand_id
1 'polypeptide(L)'
;MSYDLHITAPELSTDPSHRWTKRLNACDRMEYEFHPSVKFEVGRAGFWPIKVTTPRRRLFSSRKSYISGFEMFLSDFSFESYFDCELEDDEGKKRKIAAEGFDFDLWQNFRLQVSISFKPYNAFEATLSFLSAAILTEELNGLCHDPQTGQYFGKRDVFEWAKMQAERNNQGTSKNELVAYPFEGWQ
;
A
#
# COMPACT_ATOMS: atom_id res chain seq x y z
N MET A 1 15.23 8.12 5.53
CA MET A 1 14.92 6.68 5.44
C MET A 1 13.56 6.53 4.78
N SER A 2 13.44 5.62 3.81
CA SER A 2 12.17 5.19 3.25
C SER A 2 11.45 4.28 4.24
N TYR A 3 10.13 4.18 4.09
CA TYR A 3 9.28 3.20 4.73
C TYR A 3 8.74 2.31 3.62
N ASP A 4 8.82 1.00 3.81
CA ASP A 4 8.46 0.00 2.81
C ASP A 4 7.35 -0.88 3.38
N LEU A 5 6.32 -1.17 2.58
CA LEU A 5 5.24 -2.08 2.91
C LEU A 5 5.14 -3.12 1.80
N HIS A 6 4.88 -4.37 2.17
CA HIS A 6 4.70 -5.46 1.21
C HIS A 6 3.31 -6.07 1.36
N ILE A 7 2.67 -6.36 0.24
CA ILE A 7 1.39 -7.04 0.20
C ILE A 7 1.60 -8.31 -0.61
N THR A 8 1.50 -9.46 0.03
CA THR A 8 1.50 -10.76 -0.65
C THR A 8 0.06 -11.17 -0.90
N ALA A 9 -0.25 -11.56 -2.13
CA ALA A 9 -1.62 -11.85 -2.54
C ALA A 9 -1.68 -13.00 -3.56
N PRO A 10 -2.86 -13.61 -3.77
CA PRO A 10 -3.12 -14.44 -4.93
C PRO A 10 -2.89 -13.68 -6.24
N GLU A 11 -2.95 -14.40 -7.35
CA GLU A 11 -2.77 -13.83 -8.68
C GLU A 11 -3.72 -12.66 -8.96
N LEU A 12 -3.23 -11.67 -9.71
CA LEU A 12 -3.99 -10.49 -10.09
C LEU A 12 -5.13 -10.85 -11.05
N SER A 13 -6.35 -11.00 -10.52
CA SER A 13 -7.52 -11.33 -11.35
C SER A 13 -8.12 -10.11 -12.08
N THR A 14 -8.07 -8.92 -11.46
CA THR A 14 -8.61 -7.67 -12.01
C THR A 14 -7.80 -6.48 -11.52
N ASP A 15 -7.73 -5.41 -12.31
CA ASP A 15 -7.11 -4.15 -11.88
C ASP A 15 -7.89 -3.54 -10.70
N PRO A 16 -7.28 -3.39 -9.50
CA PRO A 16 -7.96 -2.87 -8.33
C PRO A 16 -8.11 -1.36 -8.35
N SER A 17 -7.48 -0.64 -9.29
CA SER A 17 -7.32 0.82 -9.27
C SER A 17 -8.64 1.57 -9.05
N HIS A 18 -9.71 1.19 -9.76
CA HIS A 18 -11.01 1.86 -9.61
C HIS A 18 -11.60 1.69 -8.20
N ARG A 19 -11.58 0.46 -7.65
CA ARG A 19 -12.11 0.19 -6.30
C ARG A 19 -11.22 0.84 -5.23
N TRP A 20 -9.91 0.80 -5.44
CA TRP A 20 -8.93 1.44 -4.57
C TRP A 20 -9.15 2.96 -4.49
N THR A 21 -9.23 3.67 -5.62
CA THR A 21 -9.51 5.12 -5.62
C THR A 21 -10.84 5.45 -4.96
N LYS A 22 -11.90 4.67 -5.26
CA LYS A 22 -13.22 4.86 -4.65
C LYS A 22 -13.17 4.71 -3.13
N ARG A 23 -12.40 3.76 -2.62
CA ARG A 23 -12.22 3.56 -1.18
C ARG A 23 -11.40 4.66 -0.54
N LEU A 24 -10.31 5.11 -1.15
CA LEU A 24 -9.55 6.27 -0.67
C LEU A 24 -10.45 7.51 -0.52
N ASN A 25 -11.28 7.79 -1.54
CA ASN A 25 -12.27 8.88 -1.52
C ASN A 25 -13.34 8.76 -0.41
N ALA A 26 -13.55 7.56 0.12
CA ALA A 26 -14.48 7.34 1.24
C ALA A 26 -13.80 7.44 2.61
N CYS A 27 -12.47 7.28 2.67
CA CYS A 27 -11.70 7.30 3.92
C CYS A 27 -11.41 8.73 4.39
N ASP A 28 -11.14 9.63 3.45
CA ASP A 28 -10.86 11.02 3.72
C ASP A 28 -11.90 11.90 3.02
N ARG A 29 -12.10 13.12 3.53
CA ARG A 29 -12.86 14.17 2.84
C ARG A 29 -12.00 14.79 1.73
N MET A 30 -11.24 13.98 1.00
CA MET A 30 -10.42 14.40 -0.15
C MET A 30 -10.83 13.57 -1.37
N GLU A 31 -10.56 14.13 -2.54
CA GLU A 31 -10.74 13.40 -3.80
C GLU A 31 -9.37 13.04 -4.38
N TYR A 32 -9.21 11.78 -4.73
CA TYR A 32 -8.02 11.18 -5.29
C TYR A 32 -8.26 10.76 -6.73
N GLU A 33 -7.27 10.99 -7.58
CA GLU A 33 -7.27 10.61 -8.99
C GLU A 33 -5.87 10.11 -9.36
N PHE A 34 -5.76 8.88 -9.84
CA PHE A 34 -4.49 8.35 -10.34
C PHE A 34 -4.20 8.89 -11.74
N HIS A 35 -2.92 9.08 -12.04
CA HIS A 35 -2.51 9.46 -13.38
C HIS A 35 -2.96 8.41 -14.41
N PRO A 36 -3.54 8.80 -15.58
CA PRO A 36 -4.09 7.83 -16.55
C PRO A 36 -3.10 6.81 -17.13
N SER A 37 -1.81 7.13 -17.12
CA SER A 37 -0.73 6.24 -17.60
C SER A 37 -0.34 5.15 -16.59
N VAL A 38 -0.76 5.28 -15.33
CA VAL A 38 -0.47 4.31 -14.29
C VAL A 38 -1.25 3.04 -14.56
N LYS A 39 -0.55 1.91 -14.54
CA LYS A 39 -1.12 0.58 -14.79
C LYS A 39 -0.70 -0.38 -13.69
N PHE A 40 -1.67 -1.11 -13.15
CA PHE A 40 -1.42 -2.17 -12.17
C PHE A 40 -0.97 -3.43 -12.91
N GLU A 41 0.31 -3.49 -13.27
CA GLU A 41 0.91 -4.56 -14.08
C GLU A 41 2.20 -5.10 -13.44
N VAL A 42 2.33 -6.43 -13.38
CA VAL A 42 3.52 -7.11 -12.86
C VAL A 42 4.76 -6.75 -13.68
N GLY A 43 5.90 -6.58 -13.02
CA GLY A 43 7.16 -6.20 -13.63
C GLY A 43 7.36 -4.69 -13.81
N ARG A 44 6.37 -3.86 -13.47
CA ARG A 44 6.51 -2.40 -13.48
C ARG A 44 6.85 -1.87 -12.10
N ALA A 45 7.95 -1.11 -12.04
CA ALA A 45 8.34 -0.29 -10.89
C ALA A 45 8.24 1.19 -11.25
N GLY A 46 7.88 2.02 -10.28
CA GLY A 46 8.09 3.46 -10.38
C GLY A 46 7.15 4.26 -9.49
N PHE A 47 7.23 5.58 -9.64
CA PHE A 47 6.39 6.50 -8.92
C PHE A 47 4.94 6.40 -9.39
N TRP A 48 4.01 6.31 -8.43
CA TRP A 48 2.57 6.33 -8.66
C TRP A 48 2.03 7.73 -8.34
N PRO A 49 1.94 8.63 -9.32
CA PRO A 49 1.41 9.97 -9.11
C PRO A 49 -0.10 9.95 -8.88
N ILE A 50 -0.50 10.61 -7.81
CA ILE A 50 -1.86 10.73 -7.32
C ILE A 50 -2.17 12.22 -7.18
N LYS A 51 -3.16 12.68 -7.94
CA LYS A 51 -3.74 14.01 -7.77
C LYS A 51 -4.69 13.96 -6.59
N VAL A 52 -4.58 14.96 -5.74
CA VAL A 52 -5.34 15.11 -4.51
C VAL A 52 -6.05 16.43 -4.58
N THR A 53 -7.37 16.41 -4.43
CA THR A 53 -8.19 17.61 -4.44
C THR A 53 -8.86 17.77 -3.07
N THR A 54 -8.55 18.90 -2.43
CA THR A 54 -9.19 19.29 -1.18
C THR A 54 -10.53 19.95 -1.48
N PRO A 55 -11.68 19.40 -1.01
CA PRO A 55 -12.96 20.07 -1.19
C PRO A 55 -13.00 21.35 -0.38
N ARG A 56 -13.80 22.31 -0.83
CA ARG A 56 -13.99 23.61 -0.14
C ARG A 56 -14.39 23.37 1.32
N ARG A 57 -13.51 23.67 2.28
CA ARG A 57 -13.93 23.95 3.66
C ARG A 57 -14.38 25.41 3.73
N ARG A 58 -15.37 25.70 4.58
CA ARG A 58 -15.98 27.04 4.81
C ARG A 58 -14.97 28.19 5.09
N LEU A 59 -13.70 27.86 5.40
CA LEU A 59 -12.62 28.78 5.77
C LEU A 59 -11.54 28.98 4.69
N PHE A 60 -11.59 28.28 3.55
CA PHE A 60 -10.62 28.46 2.45
C PHE A 60 -11.34 28.91 1.16
N SER A 61 -10.80 29.93 0.50
CA SER A 61 -11.43 30.63 -0.63
C SER A 61 -11.39 29.88 -1.97
N SER A 62 -10.57 28.84 -2.12
CA SER A 62 -10.41 28.10 -3.38
C SER A 62 -10.21 26.59 -3.18
N ARG A 63 -10.78 25.79 -4.09
CA ARG A 63 -10.42 24.37 -4.26
C ARG A 63 -8.96 24.32 -4.71
N LYS A 64 -8.08 23.64 -3.98
CA LYS A 64 -6.69 23.45 -4.40
C LYS A 64 -6.43 21.97 -4.66
N SER A 65 -5.76 21.71 -5.77
CA SER A 65 -5.33 20.38 -6.17
C SER A 65 -3.81 20.30 -6.12
N TYR A 66 -3.30 19.15 -5.69
CA TYR A 66 -1.88 18.89 -5.49
C TYR A 66 -1.50 17.53 -6.07
N ILE A 67 -0.23 17.34 -6.41
CA ILE A 67 0.34 16.03 -6.75
C ILE A 67 1.07 15.48 -5.53
N SER A 68 0.80 14.22 -5.23
CA SER A 68 1.56 13.38 -4.32
C SER A 68 1.63 11.97 -4.91
N GLY A 69 2.07 10.99 -4.13
CA GLY A 69 2.24 9.63 -4.58
C GLY A 69 3.31 8.91 -3.78
N PHE A 70 3.58 7.68 -4.15
CA PHE A 70 4.59 6.84 -3.56
C PHE A 70 5.20 5.95 -4.64
N GLU A 71 6.35 5.34 -4.37
CA GLU A 71 6.92 4.34 -5.27
C GLU A 71 6.14 3.03 -5.09
N MET A 72 5.81 2.37 -6.20
CA MET A 72 5.20 1.05 -6.15
C MET A 72 5.83 0.11 -7.17
N PHE A 73 5.99 -1.14 -6.76
CA PHE A 73 6.51 -2.22 -7.59
C PHE A 73 5.65 -3.47 -7.42
N LEU A 74 5.28 -4.08 -8.55
CA LEU A 74 4.56 -5.35 -8.58
C LEU A 74 5.48 -6.43 -9.13
N SER A 75 5.64 -7.52 -8.40
CA SER A 75 6.43 -8.67 -8.81
C SER A 75 5.68 -9.98 -8.63
N ASP A 76 6.09 -10.99 -9.37
CA ASP A 76 5.72 -12.36 -9.06
C ASP A 76 6.24 -12.73 -7.66
N PHE A 77 5.44 -13.50 -6.94
CA PHE A 77 5.79 -14.06 -5.65
C PHE A 77 5.99 -15.57 -5.77
N SER A 78 7.18 -16.02 -5.39
CA SER A 78 7.52 -17.44 -5.23
C SER A 78 7.55 -17.76 -3.75
N PHE A 79 6.63 -18.61 -3.32
CA PHE A 79 6.57 -19.11 -1.96
C PHE A 79 7.86 -19.85 -1.59
N GLU A 80 8.33 -20.72 -2.46
CA GLU A 80 9.53 -21.53 -2.23
C GLU A 80 10.77 -20.66 -2.08
N SER A 81 10.92 -19.65 -2.93
CA SER A 81 12.08 -18.76 -2.89
C SER A 81 12.01 -17.81 -1.69
N TYR A 82 10.80 -17.38 -1.27
CA TYR A 82 10.62 -16.52 -0.10
C TYR A 82 11.00 -17.22 1.21
N PHE A 83 10.57 -18.48 1.38
CA PHE A 83 10.86 -19.29 2.57
C PHE A 83 12.10 -20.17 2.43
N ASP A 84 12.88 -20.04 1.34
CA ASP A 84 14.07 -20.85 1.05
C ASP A 84 13.80 -22.37 1.21
N CYS A 85 12.77 -22.87 0.52
CA CYS A 85 12.29 -24.27 0.66
C CYS A 85 12.10 -25.00 -0.68
N GLU A 86 12.85 -24.59 -1.71
CA GLU A 86 12.79 -25.19 -3.06
C GLU A 86 13.12 -26.69 -3.08
N LEU A 87 13.91 -27.17 -2.11
CA LEU A 87 14.34 -28.58 -2.01
C LEU A 87 13.49 -29.43 -1.05
N GLU A 88 12.53 -28.81 -0.35
CA GLU A 88 11.68 -29.48 0.63
C GLU A 88 10.46 -30.13 -0.04
N ASP A 89 10.00 -31.27 0.49
CA ASP A 89 8.69 -31.82 0.16
C ASP A 89 7.56 -31.04 0.87
N ASP A 90 6.30 -31.33 0.56
CA ASP A 90 5.15 -30.60 1.12
C ASP A 90 5.10 -30.64 2.66
N GLU A 91 5.49 -31.76 3.27
CA GLU A 91 5.53 -31.91 4.74
C GLU A 91 6.72 -31.17 5.37
N GLY A 92 7.86 -31.09 4.68
CA GLY A 92 8.99 -30.23 5.01
C GLY A 92 8.60 -28.76 4.99
N LYS A 93 7.98 -28.30 3.89
CA LYS A 93 7.48 -26.93 3.72
C LYS A 93 6.49 -26.54 4.83
N LYS A 94 5.48 -27.38 5.10
CA LYS A 94 4.51 -27.16 6.19
C LYS A 94 5.18 -27.00 7.54
N ARG A 95 6.12 -27.88 7.90
CA ARG A 95 6.82 -27.82 9.20
C ARG A 95 7.66 -26.56 9.34
N LYS A 96 8.40 -26.18 8.29
CA LYS A 96 9.25 -24.98 8.29
C LYS A 96 8.42 -23.72 8.54
N ILE A 97 7.29 -23.60 7.84
CA ILE A 97 6.45 -22.40 7.88
C ILE A 97 5.61 -22.34 9.15
N ALA A 98 5.13 -23.48 9.63
CA ALA A 98 4.48 -23.56 10.94
C ALA A 98 5.44 -23.14 12.07
N ALA A 99 6.74 -23.45 11.97
CA ALA A 99 7.74 -23.00 12.93
C ALA A 99 7.93 -21.48 12.94
N GLU A 100 7.67 -20.81 11.82
CA GLU A 100 7.64 -19.34 11.70
C GLU A 100 6.27 -18.73 12.06
N GLY A 101 5.28 -19.55 12.41
CA GLY A 101 3.94 -19.10 12.80
C GLY A 101 3.03 -18.76 11.62
N PHE A 102 3.37 -19.20 10.41
CA PHE A 102 2.59 -18.94 9.20
C PHE A 102 1.69 -20.13 8.83
N ASP A 103 0.61 -19.81 8.11
CA ASP A 103 -0.33 -20.80 7.56
C ASP A 103 0.12 -21.25 6.17
N PHE A 104 0.61 -22.49 6.08
CA PHE A 104 1.05 -23.08 4.81
C PHE A 104 -0.03 -23.00 3.72
N ASP A 105 -1.28 -23.33 4.05
CA ASP A 105 -2.36 -23.41 3.07
C ASP A 105 -2.73 -22.04 2.51
N LEU A 106 -2.57 -20.99 3.31
CA LEU A 106 -2.73 -19.63 2.84
C LEU A 106 -1.56 -19.20 1.94
N TRP A 107 -0.33 -19.35 2.44
CA TRP A 107 0.86 -18.79 1.81
C TRP A 107 1.23 -19.48 0.49
N GLN A 108 0.98 -20.78 0.36
CA GLN A 108 1.24 -21.53 -0.87
C GLN A 108 0.39 -21.06 -2.07
N ASN A 109 -0.67 -20.30 -1.82
CA ASN A 109 -1.57 -19.79 -2.86
C ASN A 109 -1.20 -18.37 -3.35
N PHE A 110 -0.23 -17.71 -2.72
CA PHE A 110 0.19 -16.37 -3.15
C PHE A 110 1.09 -16.44 -4.38
N ARG A 111 0.86 -15.52 -5.31
CA ARG A 111 1.58 -15.42 -6.60
C ARG A 111 2.00 -13.99 -6.94
N LEU A 112 1.53 -13.01 -6.17
CA LEU A 112 1.79 -11.59 -6.37
C LEU A 112 2.39 -10.98 -5.11
N GLN A 113 3.38 -10.10 -5.31
CA GLN A 113 3.84 -9.17 -4.29
C GLN A 113 3.70 -7.73 -4.79
N VAL A 114 3.06 -6.88 -3.99
CA VAL A 114 3.01 -5.43 -4.20
C VAL A 114 3.89 -4.78 -3.14
N SER A 115 4.87 -4.00 -3.56
CA SER A 115 5.75 -3.25 -2.66
C SER A 115 5.44 -1.76 -2.79
N ILE A 116 5.14 -1.11 -1.67
CA ILE A 116 4.89 0.34 -1.58
C ILE A 116 6.03 0.95 -0.78
N SER A 117 6.74 1.92 -1.36
CA SER A 117 7.83 2.64 -0.70
C SER A 117 7.56 4.13 -0.68
N PHE A 118 7.72 4.75 0.50
CA PHE A 118 7.38 6.14 0.71
C PHE A 118 8.25 6.80 1.76
N LYS A 119 8.19 8.14 1.85
CA LYS A 119 8.93 8.92 2.83
C LYS A 119 8.05 9.24 4.04
N PRO A 120 8.30 8.64 5.22
CA PRO A 120 7.39 8.78 6.36
C PRO A 120 7.37 10.21 6.92
N TYR A 121 8.41 11.01 6.70
CA TYR A 121 8.43 12.42 7.14
C TYR A 121 7.48 13.35 6.36
N ASN A 122 6.88 12.86 5.27
CA ASN A 122 5.79 13.54 4.59
C ASN A 122 4.48 12.93 5.09
N ALA A 123 3.83 13.62 6.03
CA ALA A 123 2.66 13.13 6.75
C ALA A 123 1.51 12.72 5.81
N PHE A 124 1.35 13.48 4.73
CA PHE A 124 0.34 13.22 3.71
C PHE A 124 0.66 11.96 2.88
N GLU A 125 1.89 11.87 2.36
CA GLU A 125 2.36 10.72 1.60
C GLU A 125 2.31 9.42 2.42
N ALA A 126 2.69 9.50 3.69
CA ALA A 126 2.60 8.37 4.61
C ALA A 126 1.15 7.93 4.85
N THR A 127 0.25 8.88 5.11
CA THR A 127 -1.19 8.59 5.28
C THR A 127 -1.73 7.90 4.03
N LEU A 128 -1.42 8.45 2.85
CA LEU A 128 -1.83 7.88 1.58
C LEU A 128 -1.27 6.47 1.36
N SER A 129 -0.01 6.24 1.72
CA SER A 129 0.67 4.95 1.55
C SER A 129 0.11 3.88 2.49
N PHE A 130 -0.07 4.17 3.78
CA PHE A 130 -0.68 3.23 4.74
C PHE A 130 -2.11 2.86 4.35
N LEU A 131 -2.94 3.85 4.01
CA LEU A 131 -4.32 3.58 3.60
C LEU A 131 -4.37 2.80 2.29
N SER A 132 -3.49 3.10 1.34
CA SER A 132 -3.40 2.37 0.08
C SER A 132 -2.97 0.92 0.29
N ALA A 133 -1.99 0.68 1.17
CA ALA A 133 -1.56 -0.66 1.52
C ALA A 133 -2.71 -1.47 2.13
N ALA A 134 -3.46 -0.89 3.07
CA ALA A 134 -4.63 -1.54 3.66
C ALA A 134 -5.71 -1.86 2.64
N ILE A 135 -6.08 -0.88 1.80
CA ILE A 135 -7.10 -1.09 0.78
C ILE A 135 -6.68 -2.18 -0.20
N LEU A 136 -5.45 -2.13 -0.72
CA LEU A 136 -4.95 -3.13 -1.66
C LEU A 136 -4.89 -4.53 -1.02
N THR A 137 -4.52 -4.63 0.27
CA THR A 137 -4.55 -5.89 1.01
C THR A 137 -5.95 -6.50 1.02
N GLU A 138 -6.97 -5.69 1.27
CA GLU A 138 -8.35 -6.20 1.28
C GLU A 138 -8.90 -6.51 -0.11
N GLU A 139 -8.58 -5.68 -1.12
CA GLU A 139 -9.04 -5.83 -2.50
C GLU A 139 -8.40 -7.02 -3.21
N LEU A 140 -7.14 -7.31 -2.87
CA LEU A 140 -6.39 -8.45 -3.41
C LEU A 140 -6.54 -9.71 -2.56
N ASN A 141 -7.25 -9.64 -1.44
CA ASN A 141 -7.35 -10.74 -0.47
C ASN A 141 -5.97 -11.26 -0.04
N GLY A 142 -5.06 -10.34 0.26
CA GLY A 142 -3.68 -10.61 0.62
C GLY A 142 -3.37 -10.44 2.11
N LEU A 143 -2.08 -10.46 2.42
CA LEU A 143 -1.49 -10.12 3.70
C LEU A 143 -0.55 -8.92 3.54
N CYS A 144 -0.73 -7.90 4.38
CA CYS A 144 0.19 -6.78 4.47
C CYS A 144 1.29 -7.13 5.48
N HIS A 145 2.55 -7.02 5.07
CA HIS A 145 3.72 -7.11 5.92
C HIS A 145 4.31 -5.71 6.10
N ASP A 146 4.59 -5.37 7.35
CA ASP A 146 5.33 -4.18 7.78
C ASP A 146 6.73 -4.61 8.23
N PRO A 147 7.75 -4.54 7.36
CA PRO A 147 9.13 -4.96 7.69
C PRO A 147 9.74 -4.21 8.86
N GLN A 148 9.30 -2.98 9.15
CA GLN A 148 9.85 -2.16 10.22
C GLN A 148 9.42 -2.69 11.59
N THR A 149 8.29 -3.39 11.67
CA THR A 149 7.78 -4.01 12.90
C THR A 149 7.81 -5.54 12.87
N GLY A 150 8.00 -6.15 11.69
CA GLY A 150 7.92 -7.58 11.46
C GLY A 150 6.49 -8.13 11.55
N GLN A 151 5.48 -7.27 11.49
CA GLN A 151 4.08 -7.64 11.71
C GLN A 151 3.35 -7.91 10.39
N TYR A 152 2.43 -8.86 10.44
CA TYR A 152 1.55 -9.21 9.34
C TYR A 152 0.11 -8.87 9.70
N PHE A 153 -0.60 -8.27 8.74
CA PHE A 153 -1.99 -7.84 8.90
C PHE A 153 -2.84 -8.42 7.78
N GLY A 154 -3.95 -9.03 8.17
CA GLY A 154 -4.93 -9.55 7.22
C GLY A 154 -6.06 -8.56 6.97
N LYS A 155 -7.06 -9.02 6.22
CA LYS A 155 -8.23 -8.21 5.85
C LYS A 155 -9.00 -7.62 7.05
N ARG A 156 -8.94 -8.24 8.23
CA ARG A 156 -9.76 -7.86 9.38
C ARG A 156 -9.17 -6.70 10.18
N ASP A 157 -7.86 -6.56 10.16
CA ASP A 157 -7.08 -5.72 11.07
C ASP A 157 -6.22 -4.68 10.34
N VAL A 158 -5.85 -4.92 9.07
CA VAL A 158 -4.98 -4.02 8.30
C VAL A 158 -5.49 -2.58 8.22
N PHE A 159 -6.80 -2.38 8.11
CA PHE A 159 -7.35 -1.05 7.94
C PHE A 159 -7.29 -0.20 9.22
N GLU A 160 -7.57 -0.80 10.37
CA GLU A 160 -7.42 -0.12 11.66
C GLU A 160 -5.94 0.09 12.01
N TRP A 161 -5.07 -0.87 11.69
CA TRP A 161 -3.62 -0.66 11.78
C TRP A 161 -3.15 0.54 10.95
N ALA A 162 -3.55 0.62 9.68
CA ALA A 162 -3.15 1.70 8.78
C ALA A 162 -3.61 3.08 9.28
N LYS A 163 -4.84 3.18 9.81
CA LYS A 163 -5.33 4.41 10.45
C LYS A 163 -4.47 4.82 11.64
N MET A 164 -4.17 3.89 12.54
CA MET A 164 -3.32 4.18 13.70
C MET A 164 -1.93 4.65 13.28
N GLN A 165 -1.33 4.06 12.25
CA GLN A 165 -0.03 4.49 11.72
C GLN A 165 -0.11 5.89 11.09
N ALA A 166 -1.14 6.17 10.30
CA ALA A 166 -1.36 7.50 9.73
C ALA A 166 -1.51 8.57 10.81
N GLU A 167 -2.30 8.30 11.86
CA GLU A 167 -2.47 9.21 13.00
C GLU A 167 -1.18 9.45 13.77
N ARG A 168 -0.44 8.38 14.10
CA ARG A 168 0.87 8.47 14.77
C ARG A 168 1.85 9.30 13.96
N ASN A 169 1.90 9.06 12.66
CA ASN A 169 2.79 9.80 11.78
C ASN A 169 2.40 11.29 11.72
N ASN A 170 1.12 11.61 11.59
CA ASN A 170 0.63 12.99 11.63
C ASN A 170 1.01 13.73 12.93
N GLN A 171 0.94 13.06 14.09
CA GLN A 171 1.35 13.64 15.37
C GLN A 171 2.86 13.88 15.45
N GLY A 172 3.67 12.95 14.93
CA GLY A 172 5.13 13.05 14.90
C GLY A 172 5.65 14.13 13.93
N THR A 173 4.88 14.47 12.89
CA THR A 173 5.32 15.36 11.81
C THR A 173 4.90 16.83 12.00
N SER A 174 4.51 17.24 13.21
CA SER A 174 3.95 18.57 13.53
C SER A 174 4.78 19.83 13.17
N LYS A 175 5.91 19.68 12.47
CA LYS A 175 6.81 20.77 12.05
C LYS A 175 7.25 20.77 10.58
N ASN A 176 6.90 19.78 9.77
CA ASN A 176 7.31 19.80 8.36
C ASN A 176 6.23 20.46 7.51
N GLU A 177 6.61 21.49 6.76
CA GLU A 177 5.78 22.07 5.70
C GLU A 177 5.28 20.94 4.81
N LEU A 178 3.96 20.89 4.59
CA LEU A 178 3.38 20.08 3.51
C LEU A 178 4.11 20.47 2.23
N VAL A 179 5.04 19.63 1.76
CA VAL A 179 5.66 19.79 0.45
C VAL A 179 4.58 19.42 -0.57
N ALA A 180 3.76 20.42 -0.89
CA ALA A 180 2.59 20.27 -1.73
C ALA A 180 2.91 20.84 -3.11
N TYR A 181 3.09 19.97 -4.09
CA TYR A 181 3.28 20.38 -5.48
C TYR A 181 1.91 20.73 -6.08
N PRO A 182 1.66 21.98 -6.51
CA PRO A 182 0.40 22.33 -7.15
C PRO A 182 0.16 21.45 -8.38
N PHE A 183 -1.08 21.01 -8.57
CA PHE A 183 -1.47 20.28 -9.77
C PHE A 183 -1.77 21.26 -10.90
N GLU A 184 -0.93 21.28 -11.94
CA GLU A 184 -1.10 22.12 -13.14
C GLU A 184 -1.67 21.36 -14.34
N GLY A 185 -1.93 20.06 -14.18
CA GLY A 185 -2.36 19.16 -15.24
C GLY A 185 -1.53 17.86 -15.24
N TRP A 186 -2.05 16.82 -15.89
CA TRP A 186 -1.26 15.66 -16.25
C TRP A 186 -0.38 16.05 -17.44
N GLN A 187 0.95 15.94 -17.31
CA GLN A 187 1.91 16.19 -18.38
C GLN A 187 2.30 14.87 -19.04
#